data_AF-A0A9E3FX66-F1
#
_entry.id   AF-A0A9E3FX66-F1
#
_cell.length_a   1.000
_cell.length_b   1.000
_cell.length_c   1.000
_cell.angle_alpha   90.00
_cell.angle_beta   90.00
_cell.angle_gamma   90.00
#
_symmetry.space_group_name_H-M   'P 1'
#
loop_
_entity.id
_entity.type
_entity.pdbx_description
1 polymer ?
#
loop_
_entity_poly.entity_id
_entity_poly.type
_entity_poly.pdbx_seq_one_letter_code
_entity_poly.pdbx_strand_id
1 'polypeptide(L)' 'ANFTALAMEPQGAIAGTASSLYGTITTLLGIVLGTIIGQDYDGTLVPFSTGFLLCTLGTLAVVAMTEKGRLFQPHNKPIA' A
#
# COMPACT_ATOMS: atom_id res chain seq x y z
N ALA A 1 3.61 -14.17 -0.88
CA ALA A 1 4.26 -13.32 -1.90
C ALA A 1 3.97 -11.86 -1.59
N ASN A 2 4.91 -10.94 -1.83
CA ASN A 2 4.67 -9.50 -1.67
C ASN A 2 3.82 -9.00 -2.85
N PHE A 3 2.77 -8.22 -2.61
CA PHE A 3 1.88 -7.70 -3.66
C PHE A 3 2.61 -6.87 -4.71
N THR A 4 3.64 -6.10 -4.32
CA THR A 4 4.47 -5.32 -5.25
C THR A 4 5.29 -6.24 -6.16
N ALA A 5 5.83 -7.34 -5.62
CA ALA A 5 6.57 -8.31 -6.43
C ALA A 5 5.65 -9.05 -7.41
N LEU A 6 4.46 -9.46 -6.96
CA LEU A 6 3.42 -10.04 -7.82
C LEU A 6 2.99 -9.08 -8.94
N ALA A 7 2.83 -7.80 -8.63
CA ALA A 7 2.47 -6.78 -9.61
C ALA A 7 3.58 -6.52 -10.65
N MET A 8 4.85 -6.74 -10.28
CA MET A 8 6.00 -6.51 -11.16
C MET A 8 6.48 -7.76 -11.92
N GLU A 9 6.03 -8.95 -11.54
CA GLU A 9 6.33 -10.22 -12.23
C GLU A 9 6.07 -10.16 -13.76
N PRO A 10 4.94 -9.63 -14.26
CA PRO A 10 4.71 -9.51 -15.70
C PRO A 10 5.41 -8.29 -16.34
N GLN A 11 6.01 -7.39 -15.55
CA GLN A 11 6.53 -6.10 -16.02
C GLN A 11 8.03 -6.13 -16.38
N GLY A 12 8.62 -7.31 -16.61
CA GLY A 12 10.07 -7.46 -16.82
C GLY A 12 10.70 -6.57 -17.90
N ALA A 13 10.02 -6.36 -19.04
CA ALA A 13 10.52 -5.52 -20.13
C ALA A 13 10.53 -4.01 -19.80
N ILE A 14 9.71 -3.57 -18.85
CA ILE A 14 9.58 -2.17 -18.41
C ILE A 14 9.83 -2.00 -16.91
N ALA A 15 10.52 -2.97 -16.29
CA ALA A 15 10.70 -3.04 -14.85
C ALA A 15 11.40 -1.79 -14.28
N GLY A 16 12.37 -1.23 -15.02
CA GLY A 16 13.07 0.00 -14.64
C GLY A 16 12.14 1.23 -14.57
N THR A 17 11.31 1.42 -15.60
CA THR A 17 10.33 2.52 -15.66
C THR A 17 9.20 2.31 -14.65
N ALA A 18 8.69 1.08 -14.52
CA ALA A 18 7.64 0.73 -13.58
C ALA A 18 8.08 0.94 -12.12
N SER A 19 9.31 0.54 -11.77
CA SER A 19 9.88 0.75 -10.44
C SER A 19 10.12 2.22 -10.12
N SER A 20 10.66 2.99 -11.08
CA SER A 20 10.90 4.42 -10.91
C SER A 20 9.59 5.19 -10.70
N LEU A 21 8.55 4.86 -11.48
CA LEU A 21 7.23 5.45 -11.33
C LEU A 21 6.58 5.07 -9.99
N TYR A 22 6.62 3.79 -9.63
CA TYR A 22 6.10 3.31 -8.35
C TYR A 22 6.76 4.02 -7.17
N GLY A 23 8.09 4.13 -7.17
CA GLY A 23 8.83 4.85 -6.13
C GLY A 23 8.48 6.33 -6.07
N THR A 24 8.36 6.98 -7.23
CA THR A 24 7.98 8.40 -7.31
C THR A 24 6.57 8.63 -6.75
N ILE A 25 5.59 7.84 -7.17
CA ILE A 25 4.20 7.95 -6.70
C ILE A 25 4.13 7.71 -5.19
N THR A 26 4.78 6.65 -4.69
CA THR A 26 4.78 6.32 -3.27
C THR A 26 5.40 7.45 -2.44
N THR A 27 6.49 8.04 -2.94
CA THR A 27 7.15 9.18 -2.29
C THR A 27 6.25 10.42 -2.29
N LEU A 28 5.66 10.77 -3.43
CA LEU A 28 4.76 11.93 -3.55
C LEU A 28 3.55 11.79 -2.63
N LEU A 29 2.91 10.61 -2.62
CA LEU A 29 1.79 10.33 -1.71
C LEU A 29 2.23 10.43 -0.25
N GLY A 30 3.40 9.87 0.10
CA GLY A 30 3.97 9.97 1.44
C GLY A 30 4.23 11.41 1.87
N ILE A 31 4.76 12.26 0.97
CA ILE A 31 4.97 13.69 1.23
C ILE A 31 3.64 14.40 1.46
N VAL A 32 2.64 14.17 0.59
CA VAL A 32 1.34 14.84 0.70
C VAL A 32 0.63 14.45 2.00
N LEU A 33 0.49 13.15 2.26
CA LEU A 33 -0.18 12.65 3.47
C LEU A 33 0.61 13.03 4.73
N GLY A 34 1.94 12.88 4.71
CA GLY A 34 2.81 13.25 5.81
C GLY A 34 2.77 14.73 6.13
N THR A 35 2.66 15.60 5.11
CA THR A 35 2.52 17.05 5.32
C THR A 35 1.17 17.38 5.93
N ILE A 36 0.07 16.79 5.44
CA ILE A 36 -1.28 17.02 5.99
C ILE A 36 -1.32 16.62 7.46
N ILE A 37 -0.85 15.41 7.79
CA ILE A 37 -0.84 14.91 9.18
C ILE A 37 0.14 15.70 10.05
N GLY A 38 1.30 16.06 9.51
CA GLY A 38 2.34 16.80 10.22
C GLY A 38 1.94 18.25 10.53
N GLN A 39 1.15 18.89 9.68
CA GLN A 39 0.61 20.23 9.93
C GLN A 39 -0.47 20.24 11.02
N ASP A 40 -1.21 19.13 11.18
CA ASP A 40 -2.21 18.94 12.23
C ASP A 40 -1.59 18.61 13.60
N TYR A 41 -0.25 18.53 13.69
CA TYR A 41 0.44 18.18 14.92
C TYR A 41 0.39 19.32 15.95
N ASP A 42 -0.47 19.13 16.96
CA ASP A 42 -0.64 20.07 18.08
C ASP A 42 0.06 19.57 19.37
N GLY A 43 1.26 18.98 19.24
CA GLY A 43 2.02 18.44 20.38
C GLY A 43 1.52 17.10 20.93
N THR A 44 0.45 16.54 20.35
CA THR A 44 -0.12 15.23 20.69
C THR A 44 0.09 14.20 19.57
N LEU A 45 0.13 12.92 19.91
CA LEU A 45 0.30 11.81 18.96
C LEU A 45 -1.02 11.33 18.32
N VAL A 46 -2.14 11.95 18.70
CA VAL A 46 -3.49 11.67 18.16
C VAL A 46 -3.59 11.83 16.63
N PRO A 47 -3.12 12.92 15.99
CA PRO A 47 -3.19 13.09 14.54
C PRO A 47 -2.40 12.01 13.79
N PHE A 48 -1.24 11.62 14.31
CA PHE A 48 -0.44 10.52 13.76
C PHE A 48 -1.19 9.19 13.85
N SER A 49 -1.71 8.84 15.03
CA SER A 49 -2.40 7.56 15.26
C SER A 49 -3.66 7.46 14.40
N THR A 50 -4.43 8.54 14.29
CA THR A 50 -5.65 8.62 13.49
C THR A 50 -5.33 8.55 12.00
N GLY A 51 -4.31 9.27 11.54
CA GLY A 51 -3.85 9.25 10.14
C GLY A 51 -3.38 7.85 9.71
N PHE A 52 -2.59 7.17 10.54
CA PHE A 52 -2.18 5.79 10.29
C PHE A 52 -3.38 4.84 10.24
N LEU A 53 -4.30 4.95 11.20
CA LEU A 53 -5.49 4.09 11.26
C LEU A 53 -6.36 4.26 10.00
N LEU A 54 -6.59 5.50 9.55
CA LEU A 54 -7.32 5.79 8.31
C LEU A 54 -6.60 5.25 7.07
N CYS A 55 -5.28 5.41 6.98
CA CYS A 55 -4.50 4.86 5.86
C CYS A 55 -4.54 3.32 5.83
N THR A 56 -4.46 2.67 6.99
CA THR A 56 -4.58 1.21 7.10
C THR A 56 -5.98 0.73 6.70
N LEU A 57 -7.04 1.39 7.18
CA LEU A 57 -8.41 1.06 6.78
C LEU A 57 -8.63 1.27 5.27
N GLY A 58 -8.12 2.35 4.70
CA GLY A 58 -8.17 2.61 3.26
C GLY A 58 -7.46 1.52 2.46
N THR A 59 -6.26 1.13 2.90
CA THR A 59 -5.49 0.03 2.29
C THR A 59 -6.28 -1.28 2.35
N LEU A 60 -6.84 -1.60 3.52
CA LEU A 60 -7.65 -2.81 3.71
C LEU A 60 -8.89 -2.81 2.81
N ALA A 61 -9.58 -1.66 2.69
CA ALA A 61 -10.73 -1.52 1.80
C ALA A 61 -10.35 -1.74 0.33
N VAL A 62 -9.25 -1.13 -0.13
CA VAL A 62 -8.75 -1.30 -1.51
C VAL A 62 -8.40 -2.77 -1.78
N VAL A 63 -7.70 -3.43 -0.87
CA VAL A 63 -7.35 -4.85 -1.01
C VAL A 63 -8.61 -5.71 -1.01
N ALA A 64 -9.55 -5.48 -0.08
CA ALA A 64 -10.80 -6.22 -0.01
C ALA A 64 -11.66 -6.08 -1.28
N MET A 65 -11.71 -4.88 -1.86
CA MET A 65 -12.36 -4.63 -3.15
C MET A 65 -11.63 -5.33 -4.30
N THR A 66 -10.30 -5.26 -4.33
CA THR A 66 -9.46 -5.86 -5.39
C THR A 66 -9.58 -7.38 -5.37
N GLU A 67 -9.57 -8.00 -4.20
CA GLU A 67 -9.69 -9.46 -4.05
C GLU A 67 -11.15 -9.96 -4.00
N LYS A 68 -12.16 -9.06 -4.08
CA LYS A 68 -13.59 -9.39 -4.01
C LYS A 68 -13.94 -10.38 -2.89
N GLY A 69 -13.32 -10.22 -1.71
CA GLY A 69 -13.55 -11.09 -0.54
C GLY A 69 -12.73 -12.40 -0.50
N ARG A 70 -11.74 -12.60 -1.38
CA ARG A 70 -10.83 -13.76 -1.34
C ARG A 70 -9.61 -13.61 -0.41
N LEU A 71 -9.62 -12.60 0.46
CA LEU A 71 -8.56 -12.25 1.44
C LEU A 71 -8.04 -13.43 2.30
N PHE A 72 -8.84 -14.49 2.44
CA PHE A 72 -8.53 -15.65 3.29
C PHE A 72 -8.35 -16.96 2.53
N GLN A 73 -8.23 -16.93 1.20
CA GLN A 73 -8.08 -18.18 0.46
C GLN A 73 -6.64 -18.74 0.54
N PRO A 74 -6.45 -19.97 1.07
CA PRO A 74 -5.13 -20.56 1.19
C PRO A 74 -4.50 -20.76 -0.19
N HIS A 75 -3.33 -20.15 -0.42
CA HIS A 75 -2.57 -20.29 -1.67
C HIS A 75 -1.73 -21.59 -1.74
N ASN A 76 -1.86 -22.50 -0.78
CA ASN A 76 -1.06 -23.72 -0.72
C ASN A 76 -1.84 -24.91 -1.29
N LYS A 77 -1.52 -25.34 -2.52
CA LYS A 77 -1.87 -26.70 -2.97
C LYS A 77 -1.00 -27.68 -2.16
N PRO A 78 -1.57 -28.70 -1.50
CA PRO A 78 -0.77 -29.77 -0.93
C PRO A 78 0.02 -30.43 -2.06
N ILE A 79 1.34 -30.33 -1.98
CA ILE A 79 2.27 -31.09 -2.81
C ILE A 79 2.09 -32.56 -2.42
N ALA A 80 1.44 -33.31 -3.32
CA ALA A 80 1.36 -34.76 -3.31
C ALA A 80 2.47 -35.32 -4.21
#